data_AF-A4YYY4-F1
#
_entry.id   AF-A4YYY4-F1
#
_cell.length_a   1.000
_cell.length_b   1.000
_cell.length_c   1.000
_cell.angle_alpha   90.00
_cell.angle_beta   90.00
_cell.angle_gamma   90.00
#
_symmetry.space_group_name_H-M   'P 1'
#
loop_
_entity.id
_entity.type
_entity.pdbx_description
1 polymer ?
#
loop_
_entity_poly.entity_id
_entity_poly.type
_entity_poly.pdbx_seq_one_letter_code
_entity_poly.pdbx_strand_id
1 'polypeptide(L)' 'MSDLDTLKAEIKKLSARAMDAKMNLHDLSEELPINWDQILPTAQKAHEAFAELEKKRAELKKLEAA' A
#
# COMPACT_ATOMS: atom_id res chain seq x y z
N MET A 1 20.04 9.08 -11.44
CA MET A 1 19.66 8.31 -10.24
C MET A 1 19.89 6.86 -10.56
N SER A 2 20.47 6.09 -9.65
CA SER A 2 20.62 4.65 -9.86
C SER A 2 19.24 3.98 -9.85
N ASP A 3 19.10 2.80 -10.46
CA ASP A 3 17.85 2.04 -10.43
C ASP A 3 17.41 1.72 -8.99
N LEU A 4 18.37 1.56 -8.07
CA LEU A 4 18.11 1.40 -6.63
C LEU A 4 17.51 2.66 -5.98
N ASP A 5 18.00 3.85 -6.33
CA ASP A 5 17.46 5.10 -5.78
C ASP A 5 16.02 5.35 -6.25
N THR A 6 15.75 5.05 -7.53
CA THR A 6 14.40 5.10 -8.09
C THR A 6 13.46 4.12 -7.38
N LEU A 7 13.90 2.88 -7.16
CA LEU A 7 13.11 1.87 -6.47
C LEU A 7 12.83 2.23 -5.00
N LYS A 8 13.81 2.80 -4.29
CA LYS A 8 13.62 3.30 -2.92
C LYS A 8 12.62 4.45 -2.86
N ALA A 9 12.68 5.37 -3.82
CA ALA A 9 11.70 6.46 -3.93
C ALA A 9 10.28 5.93 -4.22
N GLU A 10 10.14 4.94 -5.09
CA GLU A 10 8.87 4.27 -5.39
C GLU A 10 8.29 3.58 -4.15
N ILE A 11 9.11 2.83 -3.40
CA ILE A 11 8.71 2.17 -2.15
C ILE A 11 8.21 3.19 -1.12
N LYS A 12 8.87 4.36 -1.00
CA LYS A 12 8.42 5.42 -0.10
C LYS A 12 7.03 5.94 -0.49
N LYS A 13 6.78 6.14 -1.79
CA LYS A 13 5.47 6.55 -2.31
C LYS A 13 4.40 5.48 -2.04
N LEU A 14 4.72 4.22 -2.28
CA LEU A 14 3.82 3.09 -2.01
C LEU A 14 3.52 2.93 -0.52
N SER A 15 4.50 3.18 0.34
CA SER A 15 4.30 3.16 1.79
C SER A 15 3.31 4.21 2.26
N ALA A 16 3.38 5.44 1.72
CA ALA A 16 2.41 6.49 2.03
C ALA A 16 1.00 6.09 1.55
N ARG A 17 0.88 5.57 0.32
CA ARG A 17 -0.39 5.08 -0.24
C ARG A 17 -1.00 3.95 0.59
N ALA A 18 -0.21 2.99 1.04
CA ALA A 18 -0.68 1.88 1.87
C ALA A 18 -1.18 2.36 3.24
N MET A 19 -0.50 3.34 3.84
CA MET A 19 -0.94 3.95 5.10
C MET A 19 -2.26 4.72 4.93
N ASP A 20 -2.41 5.50 3.86
CA ASP A 20 -3.68 6.19 3.55
C ASP A 20 -4.82 5.18 3.35
N ALA A 21 -4.59 4.13 2.56
CA ALA A 21 -5.60 3.11 2.32
C ALA A 21 -5.98 2.35 3.60
N LYS A 22 -5.02 2.14 4.52
CA LYS A 22 -5.29 1.59 5.85
C LYS A 22 -6.18 2.51 6.67
N MET A 23 -5.89 3.81 6.71
CA MET A 23 -6.70 4.79 7.47
C MET A 23 -8.11 4.88 6.91
N ASN A 24 -8.27 4.93 5.58
CA ASN A 24 -9.59 4.92 4.96
C ASN A 24 -10.41 3.67 5.31
N LEU A 25 -9.77 2.50 5.38
CA LEU A 25 -10.45 1.26 5.79
C LEU A 25 -10.81 1.26 7.28
N HIS A 26 -9.95 1.82 8.13
CA HIS A 26 -10.21 2.00 9.55
C HIS A 26 -11.45 2.90 9.75
N ASP A 27 -11.44 4.09 9.15
CA ASP A 27 -12.50 5.08 9.31
C ASP A 27 -13.83 4.54 8.78
N LEU A 28 -13.83 3.86 7.62
CA LEU A 28 -15.01 3.18 7.10
C LEU A 28 -15.58 2.15 8.09
N SER A 29 -14.72 1.42 8.80
CA SER A 29 -15.15 0.40 9.76
C SER A 29 -15.79 1.02 11.01
N GLU A 30 -15.35 2.22 11.41
CA GLU A 30 -15.92 2.96 12.54
C GLU A 30 -17.30 3.57 12.22
N GLU A 31 -17.56 3.88 10.95
CA GLU A 31 -18.80 4.55 10.51
C GLU A 31 -19.97 3.60 10.19
N LEU A 32 -19.76 2.29 10.21
CA LEU A 32 -20.81 1.31 9.86
C LEU A 32 -22.07 1.47 10.75
N PRO A 33 -23.29 1.37 10.18
CA PRO A 33 -23.61 0.87 8.84
C PRO A 33 -23.57 1.92 7.70
N ILE A 34 -23.11 3.14 7.97
CA ILE A 34 -22.96 4.17 6.93
C ILE A 34 -21.91 3.69 5.91
N ASN A 35 -22.17 3.92 4.61
CA ASN A 35 -21.28 3.53 3.50
C ASN A 35 -20.93 2.03 3.45
N TRP A 36 -21.80 1.13 3.96
CA TRP A 36 -21.54 -0.32 3.98
C TRP A 36 -21.26 -0.92 2.58
N ASP A 37 -21.77 -0.32 1.52
CA ASP A 37 -21.53 -0.71 0.13
C ASP A 37 -20.05 -0.50 -0.28
N GLN A 38 -19.32 0.33 0.45
CA GLN A 38 -17.90 0.61 0.23
C GLN A 38 -16.94 -0.36 0.93
N ILE A 39 -17.45 -1.33 1.71
CA ILE A 39 -16.60 -2.29 2.45
C ILE A 39 -15.64 -3.03 1.52
N LEU A 40 -16.18 -3.70 0.50
CA LEU A 40 -15.38 -4.47 -0.44
C LEU A 40 -14.39 -3.61 -1.24
N PRO A 41 -14.80 -2.51 -1.91
CA PRO A 41 -13.85 -1.72 -2.69
C PRO A 41 -12.77 -1.05 -1.82
N THR A 42 -13.09 -0.63 -0.59
CA THR A 42 -12.10 -0.01 0.30
C THR A 42 -11.12 -1.04 0.84
N ALA A 43 -11.60 -2.22 1.25
CA ALA A 43 -10.73 -3.32 1.67
C ALA A 43 -9.82 -3.79 0.53
N GLN A 44 -10.35 -3.90 -0.69
CA GLN A 44 -9.57 -4.28 -1.87
C GLN A 44 -8.45 -3.27 -2.16
N LYS A 45 -8.74 -1.97 -2.11
CA LYS A 45 -7.73 -0.90 -2.30
C LYS A 45 -6.61 -0.98 -1.25
N ALA A 46 -6.96 -1.22 0.02
CA ALA A 46 -5.97 -1.39 1.08
C ALA A 46 -5.10 -2.63 0.82
N HIS A 47 -5.72 -3.78 0.51
CA HIS A 47 -5.01 -5.01 0.20
C HIS A 47 -4.03 -4.84 -0.96
N GLU A 48 -4.48 -4.27 -2.08
CA GLU A 48 -3.64 -4.03 -3.26
C GLU A 48 -2.46 -3.11 -2.96
N ALA A 49 -2.68 -2.03 -2.21
CA ALA A 49 -1.61 -1.10 -1.85
C ALA A 49 -0.51 -1.77 -1.01
N PHE A 50 -0.88 -2.63 -0.05
CA PHE A 50 0.10 -3.41 0.71
C PHE A 50 0.77 -4.51 -0.11
N ALA A 51 0.03 -5.22 -0.96
CA ALA A 51 0.59 -6.25 -1.83
C ALA A 51 1.63 -5.68 -2.80
N GLU A 52 1.35 -4.51 -3.39
CA GLU A 52 2.28 -3.81 -4.27
C GLU A 52 3.54 -3.33 -3.51
N LEU A 53 3.36 -2.77 -2.32
CA LEU A 53 4.46 -2.35 -1.45
C LEU A 53 5.40 -3.52 -1.10
N GLU A 54 4.84 -4.66 -0.68
CA GLU A 54 5.62 -5.84 -0.31
C GLU A 54 6.35 -6.44 -1.51
N LYS A 55 5.71 -6.48 -2.68
CA LYS A 55 6.37 -6.91 -3.93
C LYS A 55 7.61 -6.07 -4.24
N LYS A 56 7.51 -4.74 -4.14
CA LYS A 56 8.62 -3.81 -4.41
C LYS A 56 9.72 -3.90 -3.35
N ARG A 57 9.37 -4.06 -2.08
CA ARG A 57 10.35 -4.34 -1.00
C ARG A 57 11.12 -5.63 -1.25
N ALA A 58 10.44 -6.69 -1.71
CA ALA A 58 11.08 -7.94 -2.06
C ALA A 58 12.02 -7.80 -3.27
N GLU A 59 11.66 -7.00 -4.27
CA GLU A 59 12.52 -6.67 -5.41
C GLU A 59 13.77 -5.90 -4.97
N LEU A 60 13.62 -4.88 -4.13
CA LEU A 60 14.75 -4.13 -3.58
C LEU A 60 15.72 -5.04 -2.83
N LYS A 61 15.20 -5.93 -1.97
CA LYS A 61 16.02 -6.88 -1.21
C LYS A 61 16.81 -7.82 -2.12
N LYS A 62 16.24 -8.24 -3.26
CA LYS A 62 16.94 -9.08 -4.24
C LYS A 62 18.08 -8.32 -4.92
N LEU A 63 17.85 -7.06 -5.28
CA LEU A 63 18.86 -6.21 -5.92
C LEU A 63 19.99 -5.79 -4.95
N GLU A 64 19.69 -5.60 -3.67
CA GLU A 64 20.70 -5.31 -2.64
C GLU A 64 21.55 -6.54 -2.26
N ALA A 65 21.09 -7.76 -2.57
CA ALA A 65 21.78 -9.02 -2.28
C ALA A 65 22.56 -9.60 -3.46
N ALA A 66 22.47 -8.98 -4.65
CA ALA A 66 23.16 -9.35 -5.88
C ALA A 66 24.45 -8.53 -6.06
#